data_AF-E8KKA7-F1
#
_entry.id   AF-E8KKA7-F1
#
_cell.length_a   1.000
_cell.length_b   1.000
_cell.length_c   1.000
_cell.angle_alpha   90.00
_cell.angle_beta   90.00
_cell.angle_gamma   90.00
#
_symmetry.space_group_name_H-M   'P 1'
#
loop_
_entity.id
_entity.type
_entity.pdbx_description
1 polymer ?
#
loop_
_entity_poly.entity_id
_entity_poly.type
_entity_poly.pdbx_seq_one_letter_code
_entity_poly.pdbx_strand_id
1 'polypeptide(L)' 'MLNPQQLLPQNQEYFRLNGSLTTPPCSEGVNWVVFKTPLDASQTQIEAMQKIIGQENNRPVQPINSRIVIEESK' A
#
# COMPACT_ATOMS: atom_id res chain seq x y z
N MET A 1 5.75 23.55 -0.39
CA MET A 1 5.96 22.31 0.39
C MET A 1 4.92 21.28 -0.05
N LEU A 2 5.26 19.99 -0.03
CA LEU A 2 4.33 18.90 -0.34
C LEU A 2 3.31 18.69 0.80
N ASN A 3 2.02 18.50 0.47
CA ASN A 3 0.99 18.11 1.44
C ASN A 3 0.56 16.65 1.21
N PRO A 4 0.94 15.70 2.09
CA PRO A 4 0.59 14.29 1.93
C PRO A 4 -0.91 13.98 1.93
N GLN A 5 -1.75 14.86 2.48
CA GLN A 5 -3.21 14.67 2.47
C GLN A 5 -3.78 14.70 1.05
N GLN A 6 -3.08 15.34 0.10
CA GLN A 6 -3.46 15.35 -1.32
C GLN A 6 -3.18 14.00 -2.01
N LEU A 7 -2.47 13.08 -1.34
CA LEU A 7 -2.21 11.72 -1.79
C LEU A 7 -3.12 10.69 -1.11
N LEU A 8 -4.26 11.13 -0.57
CA LEU A 8 -5.31 10.25 -0.07
C LEU A 8 -6.52 10.28 -0.99
N PRO A 9 -7.21 9.15 -1.22
CA PRO A 9 -8.47 9.14 -1.96
C PRO A 9 -9.56 9.89 -1.18
N GLN A 10 -10.53 10.44 -1.92
CA GLN A 10 -11.72 11.07 -1.33
C GLN A 10 -12.57 10.03 -0.58
N ASN A 11 -12.81 8.87 -1.22
CA ASN A 11 -13.44 7.74 -0.57
C ASN A 11 -12.38 6.94 0.21
N GLN A 12 -12.52 6.94 1.53
CA GLN A 12 -11.58 6.34 2.47
C GLN A 12 -12.06 4.98 3.02
N GLU A 13 -12.98 4.28 2.35
CA GLU A 13 -13.21 2.87 2.66
C GLU A 13 -11.91 2.06 2.46
N TYR A 14 -11.62 1.13 3.36
CA TYR A 14 -10.36 0.40 3.37
C TYR A 14 -10.52 -1.05 3.83
N PHE A 15 -9.54 -1.87 3.45
CA PHE A 15 -9.29 -3.16 4.07
C PHE A 15 -8.33 -3.01 5.24
N ARG A 16 -8.60 -3.72 6.34
CA ARG A 16 -7.72 -3.83 7.50
C ARG A 16 -7.25 -5.28 7.68
N LEU A 17 -5.96 -5.46 7.92
CA LEU A 17 -5.37 -6.76 8.21
C LEU A 17 -4.10 -6.64 9.07
N ASN A 18 -3.89 -7.61 9.96
CA ASN A 18 -2.61 -7.73 10.67
C ASN A 18 -1.56 -8.38 9.76
N GLY A 19 -0.36 -7.84 9.78
CA GLY A 19 0.75 -8.32 8.95
C GLY A 19 2.11 -7.88 9.49
N SER A 20 3.03 -7.66 8.57
CA SER A 20 4.42 -7.33 8.85
C SER A 20 4.93 -6.22 7.94
N LEU A 21 6.15 -5.75 8.22
CA LEU A 21 6.92 -4.96 7.28
C LEU A 21 7.23 -5.79 6.01
N THR A 22 7.18 -5.15 4.84
CA THR A 22 7.50 -5.79 3.55
C THR A 22 8.99 -5.80 3.22
N THR A 23 9.81 -5.18 4.07
CA THR A 23 11.27 -5.14 3.99
C THR A 23 11.89 -5.73 5.26
N PRO A 24 13.13 -6.28 5.20
CA PRO A 24 13.84 -6.74 6.38
C PRO A 24 13.86 -5.67 7.49
N PRO A 25 13.64 -6.05 8.76
CA PRO A 25 13.62 -7.41 9.32
C PRO A 25 12.26 -8.14 9.22
N CYS A 26 11.29 -7.64 8.45
CA CYS A 26 9.98 -8.24 8.28
C CYS A 26 9.19 -8.42 9.60
N SER A 27 9.40 -7.51 10.57
CA SER A 27 8.73 -7.55 11.87
C SER A 27 7.21 -7.57 11.72
N GLU A 28 6.57 -8.48 12.46
CA GLU A 28 5.11 -8.64 12.53
C GLU A 28 4.48 -7.63 13.50
N GLY A 29 3.14 -7.63 13.59
CA GLY A 29 2.38 -6.71 14.43
C GLY A 29 2.00 -5.40 13.74
N VAL A 30 2.23 -5.30 12.43
CA VAL A 30 1.82 -4.13 11.63
C VAL A 30 0.32 -4.23 11.36
N ASN A 31 -0.43 -3.19 11.72
CA ASN A 31 -1.82 -3.02 11.32
C ASN A 31 -1.89 -2.34 9.95
N TRP A 32 -2.14 -3.12 8.91
CA TRP A 32 -2.24 -2.60 7.54
C TRP A 32 -3.61 -1.99 7.30
N VAL A 33 -3.61 -0.80 6.70
CA VAL A 33 -4.79 -0.12 6.16
C VAL A 33 -4.55 0.06 4.67
N VAL A 34 -5.38 -0.55 3.84
CA VAL A 34 -5.29 -0.50 2.37
C VAL A 34 -6.57 0.11 1.83
N PHE A 35 -6.50 1.36 1.35
CA PHE A 35 -7.65 2.02 0.75
C PHE A 35 -8.15 1.25 -0.47
N LYS A 36 -9.48 1.12 -0.58
CA LYS A 36 -10.14 0.47 -1.72
C LYS A 36 -10.05 1.33 -2.98
N THR A 37 -10.08 2.64 -2.82
CA THR A 37 -10.02 3.61 -3.92
C THR A 37 -8.57 3.93 -4.24
N PRO A 38 -8.06 3.60 -5.44
CA PRO A 38 -6.73 4.00 -5.86
C PRO A 38 -6.67 5.50 -6.18
N LEU A 39 -5.46 6.02 -6.29
CA LEU A 39 -5.20 7.31 -6.91
C LEU A 39 -4.57 7.13 -8.28
N ASP A 40 -4.83 8.07 -9.16
CA ASP A 40 -4.23 8.11 -10.48
C ASP A 40 -2.88 8.83 -10.45
N ALA A 41 -1.94 8.34 -11.26
CA ALA A 41 -0.71 9.02 -11.61
C ALA A 41 -0.57 9.01 -13.13
N SER A 42 0.02 10.05 -13.70
CA SER A 42 0.25 10.08 -15.15
C SER A 42 1.29 9.05 -15.55
N GLN A 43 1.20 8.55 -16.79
CA GLN A 43 2.16 7.61 -17.35
C GLN A 43 3.61 8.11 -17.18
N THR A 44 3.86 9.40 -17.46
CA THR A 44 5.19 10.02 -17.31
C THR A 44 5.69 10.00 -15.87
N GLN A 45 4.81 10.17 -14.88
CA GLN A 45 5.20 10.08 -13.46
C GLN A 45 5.60 8.65 -13.10
N ILE A 46 4.84 7.64 -13.56
CA ILE A 46 5.12 6.23 -13.31
C ILE A 46 6.45 5.82 -13.95
N GLU A 47 6.69 6.19 -15.21
CA GLU A 47 7.93 5.91 -15.93
C GLU A 47 9.15 6.57 -15.28
N ALA A 48 9.01 7.83 -14.84
CA ALA A 48 10.08 8.52 -14.13
C ALA A 48 10.41 7.80 -12.81
N MET A 49 9.40 7.36 -12.06
CA MET A 49 9.59 6.58 -10.84
C MET A 49 10.28 5.24 -11.12
N GLN A 50 9.82 4.48 -12.11
CA GLN A 50 10.41 3.20 -12.50
C GLN A 50 11.88 3.36 -12.91
N LYS A 51 12.21 4.40 -13.67
CA LYS A 51 13.59 4.71 -14.06
C LYS A 51 14.49 5.03 -12.87
N ILE A 52 13.97 5.73 -11.87
CA ILE A 52 14.73 6.07 -10.65
C ILE A 52 14.96 4.82 -9.78
N ILE A 53 13.95 3.98 -9.61
CA ILE A 53 14.06 2.75 -8.79
C ILE A 53 14.93 1.70 -9.50
N GLY A 54 14.83 1.58 -10.82
CA GLY A 54 15.69 0.76 -11.67
C GLY A 54 15.42 -0.75 -11.64
N GLN A 55 14.55 -1.23 -10.75
CA GLN A 55 14.14 -2.62 -10.64
C GLN A 55 12.78 -2.74 -9.95
N GLU A 56 12.12 -3.89 -10.08
CA GLU A 56 10.97 -4.23 -9.26
C GLU A 56 11.37 -4.25 -7.77
N ASN A 57 10.62 -3.54 -6.93
CA ASN A 57 10.91 -3.38 -5.50
C ASN A 57 9.78 -3.88 -4.60
N ASN A 58 8.78 -4.56 -5.17
CA ASN A 58 7.68 -5.18 -4.44
C ASN A 58 8.06 -6.58 -3.96
N ARG A 59 7.78 -6.87 -2.68
CA ARG A 59 7.86 -8.24 -2.15
C ARG A 59 6.72 -9.09 -2.72
N PRO A 60 6.95 -10.37 -3.09
CA PRO A 60 5.87 -11.28 -3.50
C PRO A 60 4.78 -11.42 -2.43
N VAL A 61 3.54 -11.66 -2.86
CA VAL A 61 2.42 -11.94 -1.94
C VAL A 61 2.75 -13.11 -1.01
N GLN A 62 2.33 -13.03 0.24
CA GLN A 62 2.59 -14.04 1.26
C GLN A 62 1.30 -14.81 1.58
N PRO A 63 1.38 -16.08 2.01
CA PRO A 63 0.20 -16.88 2.36
C PRO A 63 -0.70 -16.19 3.39
N ILE A 64 -2.02 -16.26 3.21
CA ILE A 64 -2.98 -15.62 4.12
C ILE A 64 -2.95 -16.24 5.53
N ASN A 65 -2.64 -17.54 5.63
CA ASN A 65 -2.72 -18.32 6.87
C ASN A 65 -4.11 -18.13 7.52
N SER A 66 -4.18 -18.04 8.85
CA SER A 66 -5.43 -17.88 9.59
C SER A 66 -5.88 -16.41 9.74
N ARG A 67 -5.33 -15.50 8.95
CA ARG A 67 -5.62 -14.06 9.08
C ARG A 67 -6.94 -13.72 8.40
N ILE A 68 -7.70 -12.83 9.03
CA ILE A 68 -8.95 -12.28 8.50
C ILE A 68 -8.64 -10.91 7.89
N VAL A 69 -9.18 -10.64 6.71
CA VAL A 69 -9.22 -9.31 6.11
C VAL A 69 -10.60 -8.71 6.40
N ILE A 70 -10.61 -7.55 7.03
CA ILE A 70 -11.84 -6.85 7.40
C ILE A 70 -12.02 -5.71 6.41
N GLU A 71 -13.19 -5.62 5.81
CA GLU A 71 -13.60 -4.45 5.04
C GLU A 71 -14.30 -3.48 5.99
N GLU A 72 -13.78 -2.26 6.08
CA GLU A 72 -14.32 -1.22 6.93
C GLU A 72 -14.81 -0.08 6.02
N SER A 73 -16.11 0.21 6.09
CA SER A 73 -16.70 1.41 5.52
C SER A 73 -16.86 2.44 6.63
N LYS A 74 -16.51 3.69 6.34
CA LYS A 74 -16.66 4.80 7.28
C LYS A 74 -18.11 5.25 7.39
#